data_AF-A0A954XTK1-F1
#
_entry.id   AF-A0A954XTK1-F1
#
_cell.length_a   1.000
_cell.length_b   1.000
_cell.length_c   1.000
_cell.angle_alpha   90.00
_cell.angle_beta   90.00
_cell.angle_gamma   90.00
#
_symmetry.space_group_name_H-M   'P 1'
#
loop_
_entity.id
_entity.type
_entity.pdbx_description
1 polymer ?
#
loop_
_entity_poly.entity_id
_entity_poly.type
_entity_poly.pdbx_seq_one_letter_code
_entity_poly.pdbx_strand_id
1 'polypeptide(L)'
;MPNNKPIIAYKGFDADMTCRGFQYEIGKTYEHNGDISLCESGFHACRCPLDVFGYYPPTDSVYALVEMSGEHDHGNDKTVSSKITIKAGVSIAELVNAHVEYVREQVRDVDANTGDQSAATNTGYQSAATNTGYRSAATNTGDQSAATNTGYRSAATNTGYQSAATNTGYQSAATNTGYQSAATNT
;
A
#
# COMPACT_ATOMS: atom_id res chain seq x y z
N MET A 1 -23.57 10.94 -13.17
CA MET A 1 -23.53 11.84 -11.99
C MET A 1 -22.18 11.64 -11.34
N PRO A 2 -21.43 12.69 -10.96
CA PRO A 2 -20.18 12.51 -10.26
C PRO A 2 -20.47 11.74 -8.97
N ASN A 3 -19.62 10.76 -8.68
CA ASN A 3 -19.83 9.75 -7.66
C ASN A 3 -19.89 10.44 -6.29
N ASN A 4 -21.09 10.66 -5.75
CA ASN A 4 -21.34 11.42 -4.52
C ASN A 4 -20.98 10.63 -3.25
N LYS A 5 -19.96 9.76 -3.35
CA LYS A 5 -19.53 8.91 -2.24
C LYS A 5 -18.67 9.77 -1.31
N PRO A 6 -18.99 9.84 -0.01
CA PRO A 6 -18.18 10.59 0.92
C PRO A 6 -16.74 10.07 0.97
N ILE A 7 -15.78 10.99 1.08
CA ILE A 7 -14.36 10.70 1.20
C ILE A 7 -14.05 10.55 2.68
N ILE A 8 -13.56 9.37 3.08
CA ILE A 8 -13.04 9.16 4.43
C ILE A 8 -11.61 9.67 4.48
N ALA A 9 -11.32 10.50 5.48
CA ALA A 9 -10.03 11.13 5.69
C ALA A 9 -9.77 11.36 7.18
N TYR A 10 -8.59 11.88 7.50
CA TYR A 10 -8.12 12.16 8.85
C TYR A 10 -7.70 13.62 8.95
N LYS A 11 -8.09 14.28 10.03
CA LYS A 11 -7.78 15.69 10.25
C LYS A 11 -7.13 15.87 11.61
N GLY A 12 -6.03 16.63 11.64
CA GLY A 12 -5.43 17.16 12.86
C GLY A 12 -6.01 18.52 13.23
N PHE A 13 -5.97 18.81 14.52
CA PHE A 13 -6.40 20.05 15.15
C PHE A 13 -5.43 20.40 16.28
N ASP A 14 -5.42 21.68 16.67
CA ASP A 14 -4.83 22.10 17.93
C ASP A 14 -5.53 21.39 19.10
N ALA A 15 -4.89 21.30 20.27
CA ALA A 15 -5.40 20.56 21.44
C ALA A 15 -6.83 20.94 21.85
N ASP A 16 -7.26 22.16 21.54
CA ASP A 16 -8.59 22.71 21.81
C ASP A 16 -9.61 22.45 20.69
N MET A 17 -9.31 21.57 19.73
CA MET A 17 -10.13 21.27 18.55
C MET A 17 -10.29 22.44 17.57
N THR A 18 -9.37 23.40 17.58
CA THR A 18 -9.33 24.48 16.57
C THR A 18 -8.43 24.13 15.38
N CYS A 19 -8.72 24.76 14.24
CA CYS A 19 -7.85 24.75 13.07
C CYS A 19 -8.01 26.09 12.35
N ARG A 20 -6.92 26.86 12.23
CA ARG A 20 -6.91 28.22 11.62
C ARG A 20 -7.96 29.17 12.23
N GLY A 21 -8.14 29.10 13.56
CA GLY A 21 -9.08 29.95 14.29
C GLY A 21 -10.55 29.55 14.20
N PHE A 22 -10.87 28.44 13.53
CA PHE A 22 -12.22 27.87 13.52
C PHE A 22 -12.32 26.72 14.52
N GLN A 23 -13.35 26.74 15.37
CA GLN A 23 -13.63 25.71 16.37
C GLN A 23 -14.44 24.56 15.77
N TYR A 24 -13.94 23.34 15.92
CA TYR A 24 -14.65 22.13 15.52
C TYR A 24 -15.16 21.34 16.74
N GLU A 25 -16.18 20.53 16.50
CA GLU A 25 -16.76 19.63 17.49
C GLU A 25 -17.00 18.25 16.85
N ILE A 26 -16.76 17.19 17.63
CA ILE A 26 -17.11 15.82 17.24
C ILE A 26 -18.62 15.71 17.02
N GLY A 27 -19.02 15.02 15.96
CA GLY A 27 -20.41 14.81 15.54
C GLY A 27 -21.00 15.96 14.72
N LYS A 28 -20.29 17.09 14.54
CA LYS A 28 -20.77 18.22 13.76
C LYS A 28 -20.35 18.15 12.29
N THR A 29 -21.18 18.80 11.47
CA THR A 29 -20.95 18.99 10.05
C THR A 29 -20.83 20.49 9.77
N TYR A 30 -19.88 20.85 8.91
CA TYR A 30 -19.60 22.22 8.53
C TYR A 30 -19.57 22.33 7.00
N GLU A 31 -20.05 23.48 6.51
CA GLU A 31 -20.08 23.82 5.09
C GLU A 31 -19.33 25.13 4.85
N HIS A 32 -18.55 25.17 3.78
CA HIS A 32 -17.77 26.31 3.35
C HIS A 32 -18.51 26.99 2.20
N ASN A 33 -18.71 28.31 2.33
CA ASN A 33 -19.32 29.13 1.30
C ASN A 33 -18.23 29.76 0.43
N GLY A 34 -18.24 29.44 -0.86
CA GLY A 34 -17.28 29.96 -1.84
C GLY A 34 -16.41 28.87 -2.45
N ASP A 35 -15.49 29.30 -3.31
CA ASP A 35 -14.60 28.40 -4.03
C ASP A 35 -13.60 27.74 -3.07
N ILE A 36 -13.43 26.44 -3.23
CA ILE A 36 -12.42 25.67 -2.51
C ILE A 36 -11.06 25.77 -3.22
N SER A 37 -9.98 25.74 -2.44
CA SER A 37 -8.63 25.74 -2.98
C SER A 37 -7.68 25.00 -2.06
N LEU A 38 -6.84 24.14 -2.62
CA LEU A 38 -5.80 23.44 -1.87
C LEU A 38 -4.91 24.45 -1.15
N CYS A 39 -4.58 24.17 0.12
CA CYS A 39 -3.82 25.04 1.02
C CYS A 39 -4.50 26.34 1.47
N GLU A 40 -5.43 26.89 0.68
CA GLU A 40 -5.96 28.25 0.90
C GLU A 40 -7.36 28.26 1.53
N SER A 41 -8.35 27.62 0.88
CA SER A 41 -9.78 27.80 1.19
C SER A 41 -10.53 26.48 1.23
N GLY A 42 -11.55 26.35 2.08
CA GLY A 42 -12.29 25.12 2.33
C GLY A 42 -11.73 24.30 3.49
N PHE A 43 -12.22 23.06 3.64
CA PHE A 43 -11.80 22.17 4.72
C PHE A 43 -10.76 21.17 4.23
N HIS A 44 -9.58 21.15 4.85
CA HIS A 44 -8.49 20.23 4.50
C HIS A 44 -8.37 19.07 5.48
N ALA A 45 -8.11 17.88 4.94
CA ALA A 45 -7.78 16.65 5.66
C ALA A 45 -6.88 15.73 4.80
N CYS A 46 -6.32 14.69 5.40
CA CYS A 46 -5.42 13.74 4.75
C CYS A 46 -6.10 12.39 4.54
N ARG A 47 -5.99 11.80 3.34
CA ARG A 47 -6.51 10.44 3.07
C ARG A 47 -5.60 9.37 3.65
N CYS A 48 -4.28 9.56 3.54
CA CYS A 48 -3.28 8.77 4.24
C CYS A 48 -3.27 9.19 5.72
N PRO A 49 -3.47 8.28 6.68
CA PRO A 49 -3.72 8.68 8.07
C PRO A 49 -2.57 9.41 8.75
N LEU A 50 -1.31 9.02 8.52
CA LEU A 50 -0.15 9.64 9.19
C LEU A 50 0.35 10.93 8.52
N ASP A 51 -0.15 11.28 7.33
CA ASP A 51 0.20 12.55 6.68
C ASP A 51 -0.26 13.75 7.52
N VAL A 52 -1.26 13.56 8.40
CA VAL A 52 -1.70 14.58 9.36
C VAL A 52 -0.57 15.09 10.26
N PHE A 53 0.47 14.28 10.52
CA PHE A 53 1.61 14.68 11.33
C PHE A 53 2.50 15.74 10.67
N GLY A 54 2.45 15.86 9.33
CA GLY A 54 3.12 16.94 8.61
C GLY A 54 2.49 18.31 8.87
N TYR A 55 1.26 18.33 9.39
CA TYR A 55 0.48 19.55 9.66
C TYR A 55 0.26 19.81 11.15
N TYR A 56 0.05 18.74 11.91
CA TYR A 56 -0.30 18.76 13.32
C TYR A 56 0.56 17.72 14.05
N PRO A 57 1.63 18.12 14.75
CA PRO A 57 2.55 17.18 15.39
C PRO A 57 1.87 16.43 16.55
N PRO A 58 2.20 15.15 16.78
CA PRO A 58 1.52 14.29 17.76
C PRO A 58 1.81 14.64 19.22
N THR A 59 2.64 15.65 19.49
CA THR A 59 3.02 16.10 20.82
C THR A 59 1.91 16.86 21.54
N ASP A 60 1.15 17.65 20.80
CA ASP A 60 0.24 18.69 21.31
C ASP A 60 -1.02 18.85 20.44
N SER A 61 -1.20 17.97 19.46
CA SER A 61 -2.36 17.97 18.58
C SER A 61 -3.35 16.84 18.90
N VAL A 62 -4.59 17.02 18.47
CA VAL A 62 -5.63 15.97 18.50
C VAL A 62 -6.11 15.66 17.08
N TYR A 63 -6.66 14.46 16.89
CA TYR A 63 -7.01 13.97 15.56
C TYR A 63 -8.43 13.44 15.51
N ALA A 64 -9.05 13.53 14.34
CA ALA A 64 -10.38 12.98 14.10
C ALA A 64 -10.47 12.27 12.76
N LEU A 65 -11.32 11.24 12.74
CA LEU A 65 -11.87 10.66 11.54
C LEU A 65 -12.90 11.64 10.97
N VAL A 66 -12.78 11.97 9.69
CA VAL A 66 -13.67 12.91 9.03
C VAL A 66 -14.26 12.32 7.77
N GLU A 67 -15.46 12.82 7.45
CA GLU A 67 -16.17 12.50 6.23
C GLU A 67 -16.31 13.79 5.41
N MET A 68 -15.70 13.80 4.22
CA MET A 68 -15.67 14.95 3.33
C MET A 68 -16.62 14.74 2.15
N SER A 69 -17.35 15.78 1.77
CA SER A 69 -18.34 15.74 0.68
C SER A 69 -18.50 17.11 0.03
N GLY A 70 -19.41 17.21 -0.95
CA GLY A 70 -19.58 18.42 -1.76
C GLY A 70 -18.51 18.55 -2.84
N GLU A 71 -18.21 19.78 -3.23
CA GLU A 71 -17.07 20.07 -4.10
C GLU A 71 -15.78 19.66 -3.39
N HIS A 72 -14.86 19.05 -4.11
CA HIS A 72 -13.61 18.57 -3.55
C HIS A 72 -12.50 18.55 -4.59
N ASP A 73 -11.27 18.73 -4.12
CA ASP A 73 -10.05 18.62 -4.91
C ASP A 73 -8.96 17.92 -4.10
N HIS A 74 -7.99 17.31 -4.77
CA HIS A 74 -6.99 16.44 -4.17
C HIS A 74 -5.58 16.88 -4.56
N GLY A 75 -4.75 17.13 -3.54
CA GLY A 75 -3.32 17.31 -3.68
C GLY A 75 -2.56 16.00 -3.47
N ASN A 76 -1.27 16.11 -3.18
CA ASN A 76 -0.40 14.96 -2.96
C ASN A 76 -0.72 14.24 -1.63
N ASP A 77 -0.77 14.99 -0.54
CA ASP A 77 -0.89 14.51 0.85
C ASP A 77 -2.19 14.94 1.54
N LYS A 78 -2.95 15.86 0.91
CA LYS A 78 -4.22 16.38 1.44
C LYS A 78 -5.29 16.51 0.38
N THR A 79 -6.52 16.46 0.85
CA THR A 79 -7.75 16.73 0.11
C THR A 79 -8.40 17.98 0.70
N VAL A 80 -9.07 18.77 -0.14
CA VAL A 80 -9.93 19.88 0.27
C VAL A 80 -11.37 19.59 -0.12
N SER A 81 -12.32 20.00 0.72
CA SER A 81 -13.75 19.92 0.38
C SER A 81 -14.55 21.12 0.86
N SER A 82 -15.72 21.34 0.26
CA SER A 82 -16.67 22.35 0.69
C SER A 82 -17.50 21.90 1.90
N LYS A 83 -17.56 20.60 2.20
CA LYS A 83 -18.26 20.06 3.37
C LYS A 83 -17.44 19.03 4.12
N ILE A 84 -17.42 19.12 5.44
CA ILE A 84 -16.72 18.19 6.34
C ILE A 84 -17.62 17.82 7.52
N THR A 85 -17.63 16.55 7.90
CA THR A 85 -18.22 16.06 9.14
C THR A 85 -17.13 15.48 10.02
N ILE A 86 -17.05 15.94 11.26
CA ILE A 86 -16.09 15.40 12.25
C ILE A 86 -16.75 14.21 12.93
N LYS A 87 -16.33 12.99 12.63
CA LYS A 87 -17.07 11.78 13.02
C LYS A 87 -16.76 11.34 14.44
N ALA A 88 -15.49 11.16 14.73
CA ALA A 88 -15.00 10.68 16.03
C ALA A 88 -13.55 11.14 16.23
N GLY A 89 -13.17 11.36 17.49
CA GLY A 89 -11.75 11.51 17.84
C GLY A 89 -11.01 10.20 17.60
N VAL A 90 -9.74 10.30 17.24
CA VAL A 90 -8.87 9.17 16.91
C VAL A 90 -7.57 9.31 17.69
N SER A 91 -7.21 8.28 18.43
CA SER A 91 -5.93 8.19 19.15
C SER A 91 -4.77 7.94 18.19
N ILE A 92 -3.55 8.20 18.64
CA ILE A 92 -2.33 7.88 17.86
C ILE A 92 -2.28 6.39 17.51
N ALA A 93 -2.66 5.50 18.43
CA ALA A 93 -2.69 4.07 18.18
C ALA A 93 -3.69 3.69 17.07
N GLU A 94 -4.87 4.31 17.06
CA GLU A 94 -5.86 4.09 16.01
C GLU A 94 -5.41 4.69 14.66
N LEU A 95 -4.75 5.84 14.65
CA LEU A 95 -4.14 6.41 13.44
C LEU A 95 -3.06 5.50 12.84
N VAL A 96 -2.19 4.95 13.69
CA VAL A 96 -1.15 4.00 13.25
C VAL A 96 -1.79 2.75 12.66
N ASN A 97 -2.80 2.18 13.33
CA ASN A 97 -3.52 1.02 12.81
C ASN A 97 -4.22 1.33 11.48
N ALA A 98 -4.89 2.48 11.38
CA ALA A 98 -5.50 2.93 10.14
C ALA A 98 -4.49 3.09 9.01
N HIS A 99 -3.27 3.54 9.31
CA HIS A 99 -2.22 3.69 8.30
C HIS A 99 -1.67 2.34 7.83
N VAL A 100 -1.54 1.35 8.73
CA VAL A 100 -1.20 -0.02 8.35
C VAL A 100 -2.23 -0.58 7.37
N GLU A 101 -3.53 -0.40 7.64
CA GLU A 101 -4.59 -0.82 6.72
C GLU A 101 -4.57 -0.03 5.41
N TYR A 102 -4.35 1.30 5.46
CA TYR A 102 -4.20 2.12 4.26
C TYR A 102 -3.07 1.60 3.36
N VAL A 103 -1.90 1.31 3.93
CA VAL A 103 -0.75 0.76 3.19
C VAL A 103 -1.09 -0.62 2.62
N ARG A 104 -1.76 -1.49 3.37
CA ARG A 104 -2.22 -2.80 2.88
C ARG A 104 -3.13 -2.67 1.67
N GLU A 105 -4.02 -1.68 1.63
CA GLU A 105 -4.88 -1.40 0.47
C GLU A 105 -4.11 -0.85 -0.74
N GLN A 106 -3.03 -0.10 -0.52
CA GLN A 106 -2.20 0.43 -1.61
C GLN A 106 -1.27 -0.64 -2.20
N VAL A 107 -0.86 -1.61 -1.40
CA VAL A 107 -0.12 -2.77 -1.88
C VAL A 107 -1.09 -3.58 -2.75
N ARG A 108 -0.85 -3.60 -4.06
CA ARG A 108 -1.43 -4.63 -4.91
C ARG A 108 -1.00 -5.95 -4.28
N ASP A 109 -1.96 -6.85 -4.04
CA ASP A 109 -1.62 -8.25 -3.80
C ASP A 109 -0.55 -8.58 -4.84
N VAL A 110 0.67 -8.83 -4.36
CA VAL A 110 1.68 -9.39 -5.23
C VAL A 110 1.11 -10.77 -5.41
N ASP A 111 0.33 -10.96 -6.49
CA ASP A 111 -0.25 -12.25 -6.84
C ASP A 111 0.91 -13.22 -6.61
N ALA A 112 0.81 -14.00 -5.54
CA ALA A 112 1.76 -15.06 -5.34
C ALA A 112 1.52 -15.88 -6.60
N ASN A 113 2.48 -15.85 -7.52
CA ASN A 113 2.42 -16.60 -8.76
C ASN A 113 2.35 -18.06 -8.33
N THR A 114 1.13 -18.52 -8.08
CA THR A 114 0.77 -19.73 -7.38
C THR A 114 -0.48 -20.27 -8.05
N GLY A 115 -0.67 -21.59 -7.97
CA GLY A 115 -1.75 -22.28 -8.67
C GLY A 115 -1.32 -22.84 -10.02
N ASP A 116 -2.27 -23.51 -10.68
CA ASP A 116 -1.99 -24.30 -11.88
C ASP A 116 -1.62 -23.41 -13.07
N GLN A 117 -0.57 -23.80 -13.79
CA GLN A 117 -0.07 -23.08 -14.98
C GLN A 117 0.39 -21.64 -14.71
N SER A 118 0.74 -21.32 -13.46
CA SER A 118 1.29 -20.02 -13.07
C SER A 118 2.78 -19.89 -13.40
N ALA A 119 3.29 -18.66 -13.51
CA ALA A 119 4.71 -18.40 -13.74
C ALA A 119 5.22 -17.24 -12.88
N ALA A 120 6.32 -17.44 -12.15
CA ALA A 120 7.04 -16.37 -11.47
C ALA A 120 8.31 -16.03 -12.26
N THR A 121 8.45 -14.80 -12.71
CA THR A 121 9.66 -14.32 -13.38
C THR A 121 10.22 -13.13 -12.64
N ASN A 122 11.49 -13.18 -12.25
CA ASN A 122 12.19 -12.05 -11.63
C ASN A 122 13.52 -11.78 -12.34
N THR A 123 13.97 -10.53 -12.28
CA THR A 123 15.25 -10.07 -12.83
C THR A 123 15.93 -9.14 -11.82
N GLY A 124 17.26 -9.08 -11.84
CA GLY A 124 18.04 -8.15 -11.00
C GLY A 124 18.87 -8.80 -9.89
N TYR A 125 19.86 -8.05 -9.39
CA TYR A 125 20.81 -8.50 -8.36
C TYR A 125 20.09 -8.84 -7.05
N GLN A 126 20.46 -9.96 -6.42
CA GLN A 126 19.90 -10.41 -5.13
C GLN A 126 18.37 -10.57 -5.15
N SER A 127 17.82 -11.07 -6.27
CA SER A 127 16.40 -11.28 -6.45
C SER A 127 15.96 -12.74 -6.25
N ALA A 128 14.66 -12.97 -6.06
CA ALA A 128 14.08 -14.31 -5.96
C ALA A 128 12.81 -14.45 -6.81
N ALA A 129 12.68 -15.57 -7.52
CA ALA A 129 11.44 -16.00 -8.14
C ALA A 129 10.96 -17.26 -7.42
N THR A 130 9.76 -17.24 -6.84
CA THR A 130 9.16 -18.41 -6.16
C THR A 130 7.78 -18.69 -6.72
N ASN A 131 7.51 -19.94 -7.04
CA ASN A 131 6.23 -20.39 -7.56
C ASN A 131 5.82 -21.74 -6.91
N THR A 132 4.51 -21.98 -6.78
CA THR A 132 3.94 -23.28 -6.40
C THR A 132 2.75 -23.63 -7.29
N GLY A 133 2.62 -24.89 -7.75
CA GLY A 133 1.42 -25.31 -8.52
C GLY A 133 1.65 -26.41 -9.56
N TYR A 134 0.58 -26.95 -10.15
CA TYR A 134 0.68 -27.95 -11.23
C TYR A 134 1.08 -27.28 -12.54
N ARG A 135 2.13 -27.79 -13.22
CA ARG A 135 2.67 -27.20 -14.46
C ARG A 135 3.10 -25.73 -14.32
N SER A 136 3.64 -25.36 -13.16
CA SER A 136 4.11 -24.01 -12.88
C SER A 136 5.58 -23.80 -13.27
N ALA A 137 6.02 -22.54 -13.37
CA ALA A 137 7.42 -22.20 -13.64
C ALA A 137 7.96 -21.07 -12.73
N ALA A 138 9.19 -21.19 -12.25
CA ALA A 138 9.93 -20.10 -11.60
C ALA A 138 11.20 -19.81 -12.40
N THR A 139 11.36 -18.58 -12.88
CA THR A 139 12.52 -18.17 -13.69
C THR A 139 13.17 -16.93 -13.09
N ASN A 140 14.49 -16.98 -12.88
CA ASN A 140 15.27 -15.82 -12.46
C ASN A 140 16.51 -15.65 -13.35
N THR A 141 16.87 -14.41 -13.68
CA THR A 141 18.04 -14.11 -14.51
C THR A 141 19.10 -13.25 -13.81
N GLY A 142 18.89 -12.87 -12.55
CA GLY A 142 19.79 -11.99 -11.80
C GLY A 142 20.99 -12.67 -11.15
N ASP A 143 22.05 -11.92 -10.87
CA ASP A 143 23.21 -12.39 -10.09
C ASP A 143 22.87 -12.49 -8.59
N GLN A 144 23.50 -13.46 -7.90
CA GLN A 144 23.25 -13.79 -6.49
C GLN A 144 21.77 -14.04 -6.20
N SER A 145 21.09 -14.73 -7.12
CA SER A 145 19.63 -14.87 -7.12
C SER A 145 19.16 -16.31 -6.90
N ALA A 146 17.87 -16.47 -6.63
CA ALA A 146 17.23 -17.77 -6.47
C ALA A 146 16.00 -17.93 -7.38
N ALA A 147 15.81 -19.13 -7.94
CA ALA A 147 14.57 -19.57 -8.57
C ALA A 147 14.11 -20.85 -7.86
N THR A 148 12.95 -20.80 -7.20
CA THR A 148 12.41 -21.92 -6.44
C THR A 148 11.02 -22.29 -6.95
N ASN A 149 10.79 -23.56 -7.25
CA ASN A 149 9.47 -24.05 -7.62
C ASN A 149 9.10 -25.32 -6.82
N THR A 150 7.85 -25.41 -6.42
CA THR A 150 7.28 -26.61 -5.78
C THR A 150 5.99 -26.98 -6.50
N GLY A 151 6.02 -28.05 -7.28
CA GLY A 151 4.83 -28.46 -8.03
C GLY A 151 5.03 -29.64 -8.98
N TYR A 152 3.96 -30.38 -9.28
CA TYR A 152 4.01 -31.49 -10.23
C TYR A 152 4.17 -30.97 -11.67
N ARG A 153 5.08 -31.56 -12.46
CA ARG A 153 5.43 -31.11 -13.82
C ARG A 153 5.89 -29.65 -13.90
N SER A 154 6.62 -29.19 -12.89
CA SER A 154 7.06 -27.81 -12.79
C SER A 154 8.51 -27.61 -13.21
N ALA A 155 8.93 -26.35 -13.39
CA ALA A 155 10.31 -26.00 -13.70
C ALA A 155 10.84 -24.85 -12.83
N ALA A 156 12.11 -24.93 -12.43
CA ALA A 156 12.85 -23.82 -11.84
C ALA A 156 14.10 -23.53 -12.70
N THR A 157 14.27 -22.30 -13.18
CA THR A 157 15.39 -21.91 -14.04
C THR A 157 16.09 -20.68 -13.49
N ASN A 158 17.41 -20.75 -13.38
CA ASN A 158 18.24 -19.59 -13.07
C ASN A 158 19.40 -19.44 -14.07
N THR A 159 19.74 -18.22 -14.45
CA THR A 159 20.85 -17.96 -15.40
C THR A 159 21.94 -17.04 -14.85
N GLY A 160 21.82 -16.48 -13.64
CA GLY A 160 22.80 -15.52 -13.12
C GLY A 160 24.00 -16.13 -12.37
N TYR A 161 25.04 -15.33 -12.13
CA TYR A 161 26.25 -15.69 -11.39
C TYR A 161 25.95 -15.92 -9.90
N GLN A 162 26.59 -16.91 -9.27
CA GLN A 162 26.40 -17.26 -7.85
C GLN A 162 24.93 -17.49 -7.48
N SER A 163 24.21 -18.21 -8.32
CA SER A 163 22.76 -18.34 -8.18
C SER A 163 22.31 -19.76 -7.85
N ALA A 164 21.05 -19.91 -7.45
CA ALA A 164 20.44 -21.21 -7.15
C ALA A 164 19.14 -21.41 -7.94
N ALA A 165 18.94 -22.64 -8.43
CA ALA A 165 17.68 -23.13 -8.96
C ALA A 165 17.27 -24.37 -8.16
N THR A 166 16.10 -24.35 -7.54
CA THR A 166 15.59 -25.47 -6.73
C THR A 166 14.20 -25.85 -7.16
N ASN A 167 13.98 -27.13 -7.45
CA ASN A 167 12.67 -27.68 -7.69
C ASN A 167 12.43 -28.93 -6.84
N THR A 168 11.31 -28.97 -6.15
CA THR A 168 10.96 -30.07 -5.23
C THR A 168 9.76 -30.90 -5.70
N GLY A 169 9.45 -30.87 -7.00
CA GLY A 169 8.24 -31.43 -7.59
C GLY A 169 8.40 -32.80 -8.27
N TYR A 170 7.33 -33.60 -8.34
CA TYR A 170 7.34 -34.82 -9.16
C TYR A 170 7.28 -34.49 -10.67
N GLN A 171 8.05 -35.21 -11.49
CA GLN A 171 8.22 -34.92 -12.93
C GLN A 171 8.69 -33.49 -13.21
N SER A 172 9.54 -32.97 -12.34
CA SER A 172 10.00 -31.58 -12.41
C SER A 172 11.44 -31.46 -12.91
N ALA A 173 11.84 -30.23 -13.20
CA ALA A 173 13.21 -29.89 -13.60
C ALA A 173 13.72 -28.65 -12.86
N ALA A 174 15.01 -28.67 -12.53
CA ALA A 174 15.75 -27.50 -12.08
C ALA A 174 16.96 -27.30 -12.99
N THR A 175 17.13 -26.08 -13.52
CA THR A 175 18.22 -25.73 -14.42
C THR A 175 18.92 -24.48 -13.90
N ASN A 176 20.25 -24.54 -13.84
CA ASN A 176 21.06 -23.36 -13.60
C ASN A 176 22.20 -23.27 -14.62
N THR A 177 22.28 -22.16 -15.35
CA THR A 177 23.32 -21.95 -16.39
C THR A 177 24.38 -20.92 -15.99
N GLY A 178 24.29 -20.36 -14.78
CA GLY A 178 25.25 -19.36 -14.29
C GLY A 178 26.55 -19.95 -13.75
N TYR A 179 27.58 -19.12 -13.65
CA TYR A 179 28.87 -19.51 -13.04
C TYR A 179 28.81 -19.45 -11.51
N GLN A 180 29.47 -20.41 -10.83
CA GLN A 180 29.38 -20.60 -9.38
C GLN A 180 27.96 -20.86 -8.87
N SER A 181 27.15 -21.48 -9.71
CA SER A 181 25.73 -21.66 -9.45
C SER A 181 25.37 -23.12 -9.20
N ALA A 182 24.23 -23.35 -8.55
CA ALA A 182 23.74 -24.68 -8.21
C ALA A 182 22.32 -24.89 -8.74
N ALA A 183 22.05 -26.13 -9.14
CA ALA A 183 20.70 -26.61 -9.45
C ALA A 183 20.40 -27.84 -8.61
N THR A 184 19.21 -27.91 -8.01
CA THR A 184 18.75 -29.06 -7.22
C THR A 184 17.33 -29.41 -7.62
N ASN A 185 17.12 -30.66 -8.00
CA ASN A 185 15.82 -31.22 -8.36
C ASN A 185 15.58 -32.46 -7.52
N THR A 186 14.58 -32.45 -6.63
CA THR A 186 14.28 -33.54 -5.67
C THR A 186 12.80 -33.87 -5.67
#